data_AF-A0A0D0B4M6-F1
#
_entry.id   AF-A0A0D0B4M6-F1
#
_cell.length_a   1.000
_cell.length_b   1.000
_cell.length_c   1.000
_cell.angle_alpha   90.00
_cell.angle_beta   90.00
_cell.angle_gamma   90.00
#
_symmetry.space_group_name_H-M   'P 1'
#
loop_
_entity.id
_entity.type
_entity.pdbx_description
1 polymer ?
#
loop_
_entity_poly.entity_id
_entity_poly.type
_entity_poly.pdbx_seq_one_letter_code
_entity_poly.pdbx_strand_id
1 'polypeptide(L)'
;SINKAIGRAAICMWEILLDPTPGNNLFLPDTPHVNMVKKMKAALANICKPDIPVGDIRSITALHNRSFIIELETESLASWLRETSSKEALIEHFGNTVSFRTRTYPIIAEYLPIQLQIQDDAFLRSVEQDNNLPTNSIVSTCWIKPPQCRSAT
;
A
#
# COMPACT_ATOMS: atom_id res chain seq x y z
N SER A 1 18.72 -9.15 1.31
CA SER A 1 18.40 -10.47 1.89
C SER A 1 16.89 -10.67 1.88
N ILE A 2 16.44 -11.76 1.25
CA ILE A 2 15.03 -12.15 1.06
C ILE A 2 14.26 -12.16 2.39
N ASN A 3 14.90 -12.56 3.49
CA ASN A 3 14.29 -12.59 4.82
C ASN A 3 13.82 -11.21 5.33
N LYS A 4 14.52 -10.12 4.96
CA LYS A 4 14.10 -8.76 5.31
C LYS A 4 12.88 -8.30 4.50
N ALA A 5 12.77 -8.76 3.24
CA ALA A 5 11.60 -8.46 2.40
C ALA A 5 10.37 -9.24 2.88
N ILE A 6 10.53 -10.51 3.25
CA ILE A 6 9.46 -11.35 3.83
C ILE A 6 8.96 -10.77 5.16
N GLY A 7 9.88 -10.37 6.06
CA GLY A 7 9.49 -9.75 7.33
C GLY A 7 8.72 -8.43 7.17
N ARG A 8 9.10 -7.60 6.18
CA ARG A 8 8.35 -6.37 5.87
C ARG A 8 7.00 -6.67 5.21
N ALA A 9 6.93 -7.68 4.34
CA ALA A 9 5.68 -8.10 3.71
C ALA A 9 4.66 -8.58 4.76
N ALA A 10 5.10 -9.32 5.77
CA ALA A 10 4.24 -9.78 6.86
C ALA A 10 3.65 -8.62 7.68
N ILE A 11 4.45 -7.61 8.04
CA ILE A 11 3.95 -6.43 8.77
C ILE A 11 2.95 -5.65 7.91
N CYS A 12 3.24 -5.49 6.63
CA CYS A 12 2.36 -4.73 5.76
C CYS A 12 1.06 -5.45 5.40
N MET A 13 0.98 -6.76 5.65
CA MET A 13 -0.24 -7.54 5.47
C MET A 13 -1.40 -6.95 6.26
N TRP A 14 -1.12 -6.37 7.44
CA TRP A 14 -2.10 -5.77 8.35
C TRP A 14 -2.25 -4.26 8.22
N GLU A 15 -1.48 -3.63 7.32
CA GLU A 15 -1.47 -2.18 7.19
C GLU A 15 -2.25 -1.69 5.97
N ILE A 16 -3.01 -0.62 6.13
CA ILE A 16 -3.54 0.19 5.03
C ILE A 16 -2.89 1.58 5.06
N LEU A 17 -2.79 2.18 3.88
CA LEU A 17 -2.21 3.52 3.70
C LEU A 17 -3.26 4.43 3.07
N LEU A 18 -3.52 5.54 3.75
CA LEU A 18 -4.43 6.58 3.30
C LEU A 18 -3.66 7.86 3.01
N ASP A 19 -3.82 8.37 1.80
CA ASP A 19 -3.27 9.65 1.41
C ASP A 19 -4.36 10.72 1.43
N PRO A 20 -4.04 11.96 1.80
CA PRO A 20 -4.93 13.08 1.54
C PRO A 20 -5.01 13.32 0.03
N THR A 21 -6.22 13.57 -0.45
CA THR A 21 -6.42 14.14 -1.79
C THR A 21 -5.81 15.55 -1.88
N PRO A 22 -5.38 16.00 -3.06
CA PRO A 22 -4.72 17.31 -3.22
C PRO A 22 -5.55 18.45 -2.63
N GLY A 23 -4.94 19.23 -1.73
CA GLY A 23 -5.59 20.38 -1.07
C GLY A 23 -6.43 20.05 0.16
N ASN A 24 -6.69 18.76 0.44
CA ASN A 24 -7.45 18.33 1.60
C ASN A 24 -6.54 17.85 2.73
N ASN A 25 -7.03 17.93 3.97
CA ASN A 25 -6.38 17.35 5.14
C ASN A 25 -7.43 16.59 5.94
N LEU A 26 -7.20 15.30 6.18
CA LEU A 26 -8.11 14.48 6.99
C LEU A 26 -8.16 14.95 8.45
N PHE A 27 -7.00 15.38 8.96
CA PHE A 27 -6.80 15.91 10.30
C PHE A 27 -5.95 17.17 10.23
N LEU A 28 -6.19 18.12 11.14
CA LEU A 28 -5.35 19.29 11.31
C LEU A 28 -4.00 18.89 11.94
N PRO A 29 -2.90 19.62 11.69
CA PRO A 29 -1.57 19.29 12.21
C PRO A 29 -1.53 19.08 13.73
N ASP A 30 -2.32 19.84 14.48
CA ASP A 30 -2.36 19.81 15.94
C ASP A 30 -3.42 18.85 16.50
N THR A 31 -4.03 18.02 15.65
CA THR A 31 -5.06 17.08 16.11
C THR A 31 -4.41 16.03 17.02
N PRO A 32 -4.86 15.90 18.28
CA PRO A 32 -4.33 14.89 19.19
C PRO A 32 -4.49 13.48 18.62
N HIS A 33 -3.48 12.63 18.79
CA HIS A 33 -3.48 11.25 18.30
C HIS A 33 -4.72 10.46 18.76
N VAL A 34 -5.14 10.62 20.02
CA VAL A 34 -6.38 10.04 20.56
C VAL A 34 -7.61 10.40 19.74
N ASN A 35 -7.72 11.65 19.26
CA ASN A 35 -8.85 12.08 18.46
C ASN A 35 -8.80 11.48 17.06
N MET A 36 -7.60 11.31 16.49
CA MET A 36 -7.41 10.62 15.21
C MET A 36 -7.86 9.16 15.32
N VAL A 37 -7.38 8.44 16.34
CA VAL A 37 -7.79 7.05 16.61
C VAL A 37 -9.29 6.94 16.81
N LYS A 38 -9.88 7.81 17.64
CA LYS A 38 -11.33 7.81 17.88
C LYS A 38 -12.13 8.01 16.61
N LYS A 39 -11.76 8.98 15.76
CA LYS A 39 -12.45 9.24 14.49
C LYS A 39 -12.30 8.05 13.53
N MET A 40 -11.11 7.45 13.48
CA MET A 40 -10.86 6.30 12.60
C MET A 40 -11.62 5.05 13.03
N LYS A 41 -11.67 4.76 14.33
CA LYS A 41 -12.47 3.66 14.88
C LYS A 41 -13.96 3.89 14.64
N ALA A 42 -14.44 5.12 14.79
CA ALA A 42 -15.82 5.47 14.48
C ALA A 42 -16.15 5.27 12.99
N ALA A 43 -15.24 5.66 12.09
CA ALA A 43 -15.39 5.42 10.66
C ALA A 43 -15.43 3.93 10.33
N LEU A 44 -14.50 3.16 10.90
CA LEU A 44 -14.46 1.70 10.73
C LEU A 44 -15.77 1.06 11.23
N ALA A 45 -16.22 1.39 12.43
CA ALA A 45 -17.48 0.88 12.98
C ALA A 45 -18.71 1.26 12.13
N ASN A 46 -18.68 2.41 11.45
CA ASN A 46 -19.78 2.86 10.60
C ASN A 46 -19.88 2.08 9.29
N ILE A 47 -18.73 1.76 8.68
CA ILE A 47 -18.69 0.94 7.45
C ILE A 47 -18.84 -0.55 7.75
N CYS A 48 -18.62 -0.96 9.00
CA CYS A 48 -18.69 -2.36 9.40
C CYS A 48 -20.15 -2.87 9.55
N LYS A 49 -20.62 -3.64 8.57
CA LYS A 49 -21.80 -4.54 8.58
C LYS A 49 -21.55 -5.86 9.37
N PRO A 50 -22.61 -6.60 9.76
CA PRO A 50 -22.48 -7.83 10.58
C PRO A 50 -21.69 -8.98 9.93
N ASP A 51 -21.55 -9.02 8.61
CA ASP A 51 -20.85 -10.10 7.88
C ASP A 51 -19.33 -9.86 7.70
N ILE A 52 -18.73 -8.97 8.49
CA ILE A 52 -17.35 -8.49 8.27
C ILE A 52 -16.34 -9.20 9.16
N PRO A 53 -15.07 -9.34 8.70
CA PRO A 53 -14.00 -9.90 9.51
C PRO A 53 -13.82 -9.19 10.85
N VAL A 54 -13.68 -9.98 11.92
CA VAL A 54 -13.42 -9.48 13.27
C VAL A 54 -12.05 -8.79 13.34
N GLY A 55 -11.99 -7.65 14.02
CA GLY A 55 -10.76 -6.92 14.34
C GLY A 55 -11.01 -5.44 14.59
N ASP A 56 -10.04 -4.76 15.18
CA ASP A 56 -10.03 -3.31 15.36
C ASP A 56 -8.74 -2.69 14.78
N ILE A 57 -8.63 -1.36 14.89
CA ILE A 57 -7.41 -0.61 14.62
C ILE A 57 -6.45 -0.79 15.79
N ARG A 58 -5.28 -1.36 15.48
CA ARG A 58 -4.17 -1.53 16.42
C ARG A 58 -3.40 -0.24 16.64
N SER A 59 -3.04 0.44 15.55
CA SER A 59 -2.25 1.66 15.61
C SER A 59 -2.53 2.58 14.42
N ILE A 60 -2.30 3.88 14.62
CA ILE A 60 -2.35 4.89 13.56
C ILE A 60 -1.06 5.70 13.64
N THR A 61 -0.37 5.82 12.51
CA THR A 61 0.86 6.60 12.37
C THR A 61 0.65 7.66 11.29
N ALA A 62 0.73 8.93 11.69
CA ALA A 62 0.75 10.05 10.76
C ALA A 62 2.15 10.20 10.15
N LEU A 63 2.21 10.35 8.83
CA LEU A 63 3.44 10.55 8.07
C LEU A 63 3.63 12.04 7.75
N HIS A 64 4.87 12.42 7.43
CA HIS A 64 5.26 13.80 7.10
C HIS A 64 4.49 14.39 5.91
N ASN A 65 4.07 13.55 4.97
CA ASN A 65 3.26 13.91 3.82
C ASN A 65 1.75 13.93 4.12
N ARG A 66 1.37 14.04 5.41
CA ARG A 66 -0.01 14.04 5.91
C ARG A 66 -0.80 12.77 5.56
N SER A 67 -0.11 11.71 5.16
CA SER A 67 -0.68 10.38 4.94
C SER A 67 -0.72 9.60 6.26
N PHE A 68 -1.54 8.56 6.31
CA PHE A 68 -1.74 7.76 7.51
C PHE A 68 -1.49 6.29 7.22
N ILE A 69 -0.61 5.69 8.01
CA ILE A 69 -0.50 4.24 8.11
C ILE A 69 -1.43 3.80 9.22
N ILE A 70 -2.34 2.89 8.91
CA ILE A 70 -3.25 2.28 9.88
C ILE A 70 -2.91 0.81 9.93
N GLU A 71 -2.51 0.36 11.10
CA GLU A 71 -2.28 -1.05 11.39
C GLU A 71 -3.55 -1.65 12.00
N LEU A 72 -3.99 -2.77 11.45
CA LEU A 72 -5.19 -3.48 11.86
C LEU A 72 -4.79 -4.71 12.68
N GLU A 73 -5.71 -5.20 13.50
CA GLU A 73 -5.45 -6.38 14.34
C GLU A 73 -5.41 -7.69 13.55
N THR A 74 -6.09 -7.74 12.39
CA THR A 74 -6.24 -8.96 11.59
C THR A 74 -5.97 -8.72 10.12
N GLU A 75 -5.39 -9.72 9.46
CA GLU A 75 -5.17 -9.74 8.01
C GLU A 75 -6.48 -9.72 7.24
N SER A 76 -7.48 -10.46 7.70
CA SER A 76 -8.78 -10.53 7.05
C SER A 76 -9.47 -9.17 7.00
N LEU A 77 -9.38 -8.37 8.06
CA LEU A 77 -9.89 -7.00 8.08
C LEU A 77 -9.12 -6.09 7.12
N ALA A 78 -7.78 -6.21 7.09
CA ALA A 78 -6.95 -5.45 6.17
C ALA A 78 -7.24 -5.78 4.70
N SER A 79 -7.42 -7.06 4.39
CA SER A 79 -7.79 -7.52 3.05
C SER A 79 -9.19 -7.08 2.66
N TRP A 80 -10.16 -7.16 3.56
CA TRP A 80 -11.51 -6.64 3.34
C TRP A 80 -11.52 -5.13 3.09
N LEU A 81 -10.76 -4.35 3.86
CA LEU A 81 -10.57 -2.91 3.63
C LEU A 81 -9.82 -2.59 2.33
N ARG A 82 -9.20 -3.58 1.68
CA ARG A 82 -8.60 -3.42 0.35
C ARG A 82 -9.57 -3.75 -0.79
N GLU A 83 -10.73 -4.33 -0.51
CA GLU A 83 -11.76 -4.56 -1.51
C GLU A 83 -12.40 -3.25 -1.97
N THR A 84 -12.83 -3.18 -3.22
CA THR A 84 -13.32 -1.95 -3.85
C THR A 84 -14.49 -1.32 -3.09
N SER A 85 -15.50 -2.12 -2.72
CA SER A 85 -16.69 -1.64 -2.00
C SER A 85 -16.37 -1.06 -0.63
N SER A 86 -15.52 -1.75 0.14
CA SER A 86 -15.13 -1.33 1.50
C SER A 86 -14.23 -0.10 1.48
N LYS A 87 -13.33 -0.02 0.50
CA LYS A 87 -12.51 1.18 0.24
C LYS A 87 -13.38 2.39 -0.05
N GLU A 88 -14.32 2.24 -0.99
CA GLU A 88 -15.22 3.31 -1.41
C GLU A 88 -16.08 3.81 -0.24
N ALA A 89 -16.64 2.89 0.54
CA ALA A 89 -17.43 3.26 1.73
C ALA A 89 -16.60 4.05 2.76
N LEU A 90 -15.34 3.67 2.99
CA LEU A 90 -14.47 4.41 3.91
C LEU A 90 -14.08 5.78 3.35
N ILE A 91 -13.78 5.88 2.05
CA ILE A 91 -13.47 7.14 1.37
C ILE A 91 -14.67 8.10 1.44
N GLU A 92 -15.88 7.58 1.17
CA GLU A 92 -17.13 8.33 1.23
C GLU A 92 -17.42 8.84 2.65
N HIS A 93 -17.18 8.03 3.67
CA HIS A 93 -17.30 8.43 5.07
C HIS A 93 -16.43 9.66 5.41
N PHE A 94 -15.28 9.80 4.76
CA PHE A 94 -14.39 10.95 4.91
C PHE A 94 -14.64 12.05 3.86
N GLY A 95 -15.76 12.00 3.13
CA GLY A 95 -16.13 13.03 2.15
C GLY A 95 -15.13 13.14 1.00
N ASN A 96 -14.54 12.02 0.57
CA ASN A 96 -13.55 11.95 -0.50
C ASN A 96 -12.30 12.80 -0.24
N THR A 97 -12.02 13.13 1.03
CA THR A 97 -10.82 13.89 1.41
C THR A 97 -9.56 13.02 1.39
N VAL A 98 -9.72 11.70 1.34
CA VAL A 98 -8.61 10.72 1.31
C VAL A 98 -8.76 9.72 0.18
N SER A 99 -7.65 9.13 -0.22
CA SER A 99 -7.58 8.00 -1.15
C SER A 99 -6.78 6.85 -0.54
N PHE A 100 -7.13 5.61 -0.92
CA PHE A 100 -6.31 4.46 -0.57
C PHE A 100 -5.09 4.39 -1.48
N ARG A 101 -3.89 4.35 -0.90
CA ARG A 101 -2.67 4.05 -1.66
C ARG A 101 -2.43 2.54 -1.66
N THR A 102 -2.40 1.96 -2.86
CA THR A 102 -1.85 0.62 -3.05
C THR A 102 -0.37 0.62 -2.71
N ARG A 103 0.03 -0.18 -1.71
CA ARG A 103 1.45 -0.31 -1.36
C ARG A 103 2.18 -1.14 -2.40
N THR A 104 3.26 -0.58 -2.91
CA THR A 104 4.25 -1.29 -3.71
C THR A 104 5.47 -1.58 -2.84
N TYR A 105 6.16 -2.68 -3.11
CA TYR A 105 7.40 -3.03 -2.43
C TYR A 105 8.53 -3.15 -3.46
N PRO A 106 9.70 -2.55 -3.19
CA PRO A 106 10.85 -2.78 -4.03
C PRO A 106 11.33 -4.22 -3.85
N ILE A 107 11.41 -4.95 -4.95
CA ILE A 107 12.01 -6.29 -5.02
C ILE A 107 13.32 -6.15 -5.78
N ILE A 108 14.37 -6.81 -5.29
CA ILE A 108 15.65 -6.91 -6.00
C ILE A 108 15.66 -8.25 -6.71
N ALA A 109 15.68 -8.20 -8.04
CA ALA A 109 15.93 -9.36 -8.89
C ALA A 109 17.43 -9.39 -9.25
N GLU A 110 18.07 -10.52 -8.98
CA GLU A 110 19.49 -10.76 -9.25
C GLU A 110 19.66 -11.53 -10.57
N TYR A 111 20.86 -11.45 -11.16
CA TYR A 111 21.26 -12.22 -12.35
C TYR A 111 20.41 -12.00 -13.62
N LEU A 112 19.82 -10.82 -13.78
CA LEU A 112 19.09 -10.46 -14.99
C LEU A 112 20.02 -10.08 -16.15
N PRO A 113 19.79 -10.58 -17.38
CA PRO A 113 20.47 -10.13 -18.59
C PRO A 113 20.27 -8.62 -18.82
N ILE A 114 21.34 -7.92 -19.20
CA ILE A 114 21.28 -6.45 -19.43
C ILE A 114 20.50 -6.06 -20.69
N GLN A 115 20.25 -7.02 -21.58
CA GLN A 115 19.52 -6.84 -22.83
C GLN A 115 17.99 -6.76 -22.60
N LEU A 116 17.52 -7.10 -21.39
CA LEU A 116 16.10 -7.01 -21.05
C LEU A 116 15.61 -5.56 -21.12
N GLN A 117 14.47 -5.37 -21.79
CA GLN A 117 13.82 -4.07 -21.93
C GLN A 117 12.98 -3.77 -20.69
N ILE A 118 13.61 -3.70 -19.50
CA ILE A 118 12.89 -3.55 -18.22
C ILE A 118 12.09 -2.24 -18.11
N GLN A 119 12.38 -1.26 -18.97
CA GLN A 119 11.68 0.02 -19.05
C GLN A 119 10.50 0.01 -20.04
N ASP A 120 10.34 -1.06 -20.82
CA ASP A 120 9.22 -1.22 -21.76
C ASP A 120 8.03 -1.85 -21.04
N ASP A 121 6.89 -1.14 -21.05
CA ASP A 121 5.66 -1.60 -20.42
C ASP A 121 5.14 -2.92 -21.00
N ALA A 122 5.31 -3.14 -22.32
CA ALA A 122 4.86 -4.37 -22.96
C ALA A 122 5.66 -5.58 -22.45
N PHE A 123 6.97 -5.42 -22.28
CA PHE A 123 7.82 -6.42 -21.65
C PHE A 123 7.42 -6.68 -20.20
N LEU A 124 7.09 -5.65 -19.42
CA LEU A 124 6.61 -5.84 -18.05
C LEU A 124 5.29 -6.61 -18.00
N ARG A 125 4.36 -6.34 -18.93
CA ARG A 125 3.09 -7.08 -19.01
C ARG A 125 3.30 -8.54 -19.35
N SER A 126 4.21 -8.87 -20.26
CA SER A 126 4.51 -10.27 -20.58
C SER A 126 5.12 -10.99 -19.38
N VAL A 127 6.04 -10.36 -18.65
CA VAL A 127 6.61 -10.93 -17.43
C VAL A 127 5.53 -11.18 -16.36
N GLU A 128 4.58 -10.26 -16.18
CA GLU A 128 3.45 -10.48 -15.28
C GLU A 128 2.64 -11.72 -15.67
N GLN A 129 2.27 -11.83 -16.95
CA GLN A 129 1.50 -12.95 -17.47
C GLN A 129 2.24 -14.28 -17.33
N ASP A 130 3.52 -14.32 -17.73
CA ASP A 130 4.37 -15.52 -17.67
C ASP A 130 4.54 -16.03 -16.21
N ASN A 131 4.40 -15.14 -15.22
CA ASN A 131 4.53 -15.46 -13.81
C ASN A 131 3.17 -15.53 -13.07
N ASN A 132 2.05 -15.52 -13.78
CA ASN A 132 0.69 -15.52 -13.20
C ASN A 132 0.46 -14.37 -12.20
N LEU A 133 1.08 -13.22 -12.44
CA LEU A 133 0.86 -12.01 -11.65
C LEU A 133 -0.34 -11.24 -12.22
N PRO A 134 -1.14 -10.58 -11.36
CA PRO A 134 -2.13 -9.63 -11.82
C PRO A 134 -1.51 -8.54 -12.69
N THR A 135 -2.26 -8.07 -13.69
CA THR A 135 -1.83 -6.93 -14.52
C THR A 135 -1.53 -5.71 -13.64
N ASN A 136 -0.41 -5.03 -13.89
CA ASN A 136 0.06 -3.87 -13.10
C ASN A 136 0.56 -4.21 -11.69
N SER A 137 0.96 -5.45 -11.45
CA SER A 137 1.72 -5.83 -10.24
C SER A 137 3.12 -5.21 -10.22
N ILE A 138 3.76 -5.06 -11.38
CA ILE A 138 5.06 -4.40 -11.54
C ILE A 138 4.79 -2.93 -11.88
N VAL A 139 4.88 -2.07 -10.87
CA VAL A 139 4.60 -0.63 -11.01
C VAL A 139 5.75 0.14 -11.66
N SER A 140 7.00 -0.24 -11.35
CA SER A 140 8.18 0.33 -12.01
C SER A 140 9.36 -0.60 -11.83
N THR A 141 10.36 -0.45 -12.70
CA THR A 141 11.65 -1.12 -12.56
C THR A 141 12.78 -0.12 -12.77
N CYS A 142 13.94 -0.39 -12.19
CA CYS A 142 15.16 0.33 -12.51
C CYS A 142 16.37 -0.57 -12.25
N TRP A 143 17.47 -0.27 -12.94
CA TRP A 143 18.74 -0.90 -12.63
C TRP A 143 19.34 -0.27 -11.38
N ILE A 144 19.69 -1.08 -10.37
CA ILE A 144 20.43 -0.60 -9.18
C ILE A 144 21.74 0.07 -9.61
N LYS A 145 22.46 -0.56 -10.54
CA LYS A 145 23.61 0.02 -11.24
C LYS A 145 23.29 0.07 -12.74
N PRO A 146 23.24 1.26 -13.37
CA PRO A 146 22.98 1.39 -14.79
C PRO A 146 23.93 0.50 -15.61
N PRO A 147 23.45 -0.14 -16.70
CA PRO A 147 24.28 -1.02 -17.51
C PRO A 147 25.55 -0.34 -18.01
N GLN A 148 25.50 0.97 -18.31
CA GLN A 148 26.66 1.75 -18.78
C GLN A 148 27.78 1.86 -17.74
N CYS A 149 27.46 1.67 -16.45
CA CYS A 149 28.42 1.75 -15.36
C CYS A 149 28.95 0.37 -14.93
N ARG A 150 28.59 -0.71 -15.64
CA ARG A 150 29.10 -2.06 -15.38
C ARG A 150 30.34 -2.27 -16.25
N SER A 151 31.52 -2.22 -15.64
CA SER A 151 32.77 -2.51 -16.31
C SER A 151 32.73 -3.93 -16.88
N ALA A 152 33.05 -4.08 -18.17
CA ALA A 152 33.30 -5.40 -18.74
C ALA A 152 34.47 -6.04 -17.98
N THR A 153 34.22 -7.17 -17.32
CA THR A 153 35.26 -8.02 -16.76
C THR A 153 35.43 -9.19 -17.70
#